data_AF-A0A376Y7G5-F1
#
_entry.id   AF-A0A376Y7G5-F1
#
_cell.length_a   1.000
_cell.length_b   1.000
_cell.length_c   1.000
_cell.angle_alpha   90.00
_cell.angle_beta   90.00
_cell.angle_gamma   90.00
#
_symmetry.space_group_name_H-M   'P 1'
#
loop_
_entity.id
_entity.type
_entity.pdbx_description
1 polymer ?
#
loop_
_entity_poly.entity_id
_entity_poly.type
_entity_poly.pdbx_seq_one_letter_code
_entity_poly.pdbx_strand_id
1 'polypeptide(L)'
;MENNHPLCVTRFLSKLNGIAFKYKLSKANIMDLLKGATALGTPALYIAMSKGNEDVVLSYISTLGAFAKKHSFSQHQLFTLLAAKNHDNMSAVHIAIHHKHYKTVETYYAAINAISQSLSFSADEIKTYL
;
A
#
# COMPACT_ATOMS: atom_id res chain seq x y z
N MET A 1 -11.00 -7.07 -3.13
CA MET A 1 -10.18 -8.31 -3.11
C MET A 1 -10.84 -9.28 -2.16
N GLU A 2 -11.71 -10.17 -2.66
CA GLU A 2 -12.42 -11.15 -1.83
C GLU A 2 -11.74 -12.53 -1.82
N ASN A 3 -10.86 -12.80 -2.77
CA ASN A 3 -10.09 -14.04 -2.85
C ASN A 3 -8.67 -13.78 -2.35
N ASN A 4 -8.36 -14.30 -1.17
CA ASN A 4 -7.20 -14.12 -0.28
C ASN A 4 -5.80 -14.40 -0.91
N HIS A 5 -5.57 -14.03 -2.17
CA HIS A 5 -4.50 -14.57 -3.00
C HIS A 5 -3.45 -13.50 -3.35
N PRO A 6 -2.24 -13.56 -2.76
CA PRO A 6 -1.17 -12.58 -2.95
C PRO A 6 -0.81 -12.30 -4.42
N LEU A 7 -0.86 -13.33 -5.28
CA LEU A 7 -0.52 -13.15 -6.71
C LEU A 7 -1.48 -12.19 -7.45
N CYS A 8 -2.69 -11.96 -6.91
CA CYS A 8 -3.60 -10.96 -7.48
C CYS A 8 -3.01 -9.55 -7.39
N VAL A 9 -2.31 -9.25 -6.29
CA VAL A 9 -1.69 -7.93 -6.09
C VAL A 9 -0.52 -7.73 -7.06
N THR A 10 0.35 -8.73 -7.17
CA THR A 10 1.48 -8.69 -8.11
C THR A 10 1.00 -8.55 -9.57
N ARG A 11 -0.05 -9.29 -9.95
CA ARG A 11 -0.66 -9.19 -11.29
C ARG A 11 -1.34 -7.85 -11.54
N PHE A 12 -2.04 -7.32 -10.54
CA PHE A 12 -2.67 -6.00 -10.64
C PHE A 12 -1.63 -4.91 -10.93
N LEU A 13 -0.54 -4.88 -10.17
CA LEU A 13 0.51 -3.87 -10.31
C LEU A 13 1.30 -4.02 -11.61
N SER A 14 1.53 -5.24 -12.09
CA SER A 14 2.19 -5.45 -13.39
C SER A 14 1.34 -4.93 -14.55
N LYS A 15 0.02 -5.17 -14.51
CA LYS A 15 -0.93 -4.66 -15.51
C LYS A 15 -1.04 -3.14 -15.43
N LEU A 16 -1.13 -2.58 -14.22
CA LEU A 16 -1.12 -1.14 -13.99
C LEU A 16 0.10 -0.49 -14.63
N ASN A 17 1.29 -1.05 -14.42
CA ASN A 17 2.52 -0.50 -14.98
C ASN A 17 2.49 -0.45 -16.52
N GLY A 18 1.93 -1.47 -17.17
CA GLY A 18 1.75 -1.49 -18.63
C GLY A 18 0.77 -0.41 -19.12
N ILE A 19 -0.35 -0.25 -18.42
CA ILE A 19 -1.37 0.77 -18.75
C ILE A 19 -0.81 2.19 -18.52
N ALA A 20 -0.16 2.41 -17.38
CA ALA A 20 0.43 3.70 -17.02
C ALA A 20 1.41 4.18 -18.09
N PHE A 21 2.27 3.29 -18.58
CA PHE A 21 3.21 3.60 -19.65
C PHE A 21 2.52 3.83 -21.00
N LYS A 22 1.64 2.89 -21.41
CA LYS A 22 0.95 2.95 -22.70
C LYS A 22 0.14 4.24 -22.88
N TYR A 23 -0.53 4.68 -21.82
CA TYR A 23 -1.43 5.82 -21.85
C TYR A 23 -0.86 7.08 -21.19
N LYS A 24 0.43 7.06 -20.79
CA LYS A 24 1.13 8.20 -20.14
C LYS A 24 0.31 8.80 -18.99
N LEU A 25 -0.19 7.93 -18.11
CA LEU A 25 -1.03 8.36 -17.00
C LEU A 25 -0.27 9.33 -16.09
N SER A 26 -0.98 10.34 -15.57
CA SER A 26 -0.43 11.24 -14.58
C SER A 26 -0.11 10.49 -13.28
N LYS A 27 0.84 11.02 -12.50
CA LYS A 27 1.19 10.44 -11.18
C LYS A 27 -0.03 10.38 -10.24
N ALA A 28 -0.92 11.37 -10.33
CA ALA A 28 -2.18 11.38 -9.57
C ALA A 28 -3.10 10.21 -9.98
N ASN A 29 -3.29 9.97 -11.28
CA ASN A 29 -4.12 8.84 -11.72
C ASN A 29 -3.50 7.49 -11.36
N ILE A 30 -2.17 7.37 -11.43
CA ILE A 30 -1.45 6.17 -10.98
C ILE A 30 -1.70 5.94 -9.48
N MET A 31 -1.57 6.99 -8.66
CA MET A 31 -1.83 6.93 -7.22
C MET A 31 -3.27 6.48 -6.92
N ASP A 32 -4.27 7.03 -7.61
CA ASP A 32 -5.67 6.65 -7.40
C ASP A 32 -5.94 5.20 -7.77
N LEU A 33 -5.37 4.73 -8.88
CA LEU A 33 -5.48 3.32 -9.26
C LEU A 33 -4.75 2.43 -8.26
N LEU A 34 -3.56 2.80 -7.78
CA LEU A 34 -2.79 2.04 -6.80
C LEU A 34 -3.55 1.81 -5.49
N LYS A 35 -4.35 2.79 -5.03
CA LYS A 35 -5.22 2.60 -3.85
C LYS A 35 -6.13 1.39 -4.00
N GLY A 36 -6.55 1.05 -5.23
CA GLY A 36 -7.48 -0.04 -5.50
C GLY A 36 -8.78 0.11 -4.70
N ALA A 37 -9.24 1.36 -4.54
CA ALA A 37 -10.31 1.70 -3.62
C ALA A 37 -11.68 1.21 -4.13
N THR A 38 -12.58 0.91 -3.18
CA THR A 38 -13.98 0.66 -3.49
C THR A 38 -14.66 1.95 -3.97
N ALA A 39 -15.90 1.84 -4.46
CA ALA A 39 -16.73 3.01 -4.80
C ALA A 39 -16.93 3.97 -3.61
N LEU A 40 -16.81 3.48 -2.37
CA LEU A 40 -16.89 4.27 -1.15
C LEU A 40 -15.52 4.81 -0.69
N GLY A 41 -14.50 4.75 -1.54
CA GLY A 41 -13.17 5.27 -1.24
C GLY A 41 -12.35 4.42 -0.27
N THR A 42 -12.78 3.22 0.10
CA THR A 42 -12.03 2.34 1.01
C THR A 42 -10.89 1.65 0.26
N PRO A 43 -9.60 1.90 0.58
CA PRO A 43 -8.47 1.33 -0.15
C PRO A 43 -8.36 -0.19 0.02
N ALA A 44 -7.75 -0.87 -0.96
CA ALA A 44 -7.55 -2.31 -0.92
C ALA A 44 -6.72 -2.77 0.28
N LEU A 45 -5.68 -1.99 0.65
CA LEU A 45 -4.84 -2.27 1.81
C LEU A 45 -5.61 -2.18 3.13
N TYR A 46 -6.57 -1.24 3.25
CA TYR A 46 -7.46 -1.17 4.41
C TYR A 46 -8.27 -2.46 4.59
N ILE A 47 -8.81 -2.99 3.48
CA ILE A 47 -9.62 -4.22 3.50
C ILE A 47 -8.76 -5.44 3.85
N ALA A 48 -7.52 -5.49 3.35
CA ALA A 48 -6.61 -6.59 3.69
C ALA A 48 -6.23 -6.56 5.18
N MET A 49 -5.94 -5.37 5.71
CA MET A 49 -5.62 -5.14 7.12
C MET A 49 -6.82 -5.45 8.03
N SER A 50 -8.04 -5.03 7.66
CA SER A 50 -9.25 -5.28 8.46
C SER A 50 -9.66 -6.75 8.51
N LYS A 51 -9.21 -7.56 7.57
CA LYS A 51 -9.40 -9.02 7.52
C LYS A 51 -8.23 -9.81 8.10
N GLY A 52 -7.16 -9.15 8.54
CA GLY A 52 -5.98 -9.80 9.09
C GLY A 52 -5.19 -10.63 8.07
N ASN A 53 -5.24 -10.29 6.78
CA ASN A 53 -4.56 -11.05 5.74
C ASN A 53 -3.10 -10.60 5.58
N GLU A 54 -2.20 -11.24 6.32
CA GLU A 54 -0.77 -10.98 6.35
C GLU A 54 -0.11 -11.09 4.96
N ASP A 55 -0.43 -12.14 4.21
CA ASP A 55 0.22 -12.41 2.91
C ASP A 55 -0.14 -11.36 1.85
N VAL A 56 -1.40 -10.91 1.82
CA VAL A 56 -1.83 -9.85 0.89
C VAL A 56 -1.25 -8.50 1.30
N VAL A 57 -1.16 -8.20 2.59
CA VAL A 57 -0.51 -6.98 3.09
C VAL A 57 0.95 -6.95 2.68
N LEU A 58 1.70 -8.03 2.96
CA LEU A 58 3.12 -8.16 2.60
C LEU A 58 3.31 -8.02 1.08
N SER A 59 2.50 -8.73 0.29
CA SER A 59 2.59 -8.69 -1.17
C SER A 59 2.30 -7.30 -1.72
N TYR A 60 1.30 -6.60 -1.19
CA TYR A 60 0.95 -5.25 -1.59
C TYR A 60 2.09 -4.27 -1.29
N ILE A 61 2.59 -4.25 -0.05
CA ILE A 61 3.63 -3.30 0.37
C ILE A 61 4.95 -3.56 -0.38
N SER A 62 5.37 -4.82 -0.49
CA SER A 62 6.61 -5.19 -1.19
C SER A 62 6.56 -4.81 -2.66
N THR A 63 5.43 -5.09 -3.33
CA THR A 63 5.27 -4.75 -4.74
C THR A 63 5.12 -3.24 -4.95
N LEU A 64 4.46 -2.54 -4.02
CA LEU A 64 4.38 -1.08 -4.02
C LEU A 64 5.76 -0.44 -3.88
N GLY A 65 6.64 -0.98 -3.03
CA GLY A 65 8.04 -0.51 -2.91
C GLY A 65 8.81 -0.60 -4.22
N ALA A 66 8.71 -1.74 -4.93
CA ALA A 66 9.32 -1.92 -6.24
C ALA A 66 8.76 -0.92 -7.29
N PHE A 67 7.44 -0.69 -7.25
CA PHE A 67 6.79 0.28 -8.12
C PHE A 67 7.22 1.72 -7.81
N ALA A 68 7.25 2.08 -6.52
CA ALA A 68 7.67 3.38 -6.02
C ALA A 68 9.10 3.72 -6.47
N LYS A 69 10.01 2.74 -6.39
CA LYS A 69 11.38 2.88 -6.90
C LYS A 69 11.42 3.17 -8.39
N LYS A 70 10.64 2.43 -9.18
CA LYS A 70 10.59 2.56 -10.64
C LYS A 70 10.02 3.91 -11.10
N HIS A 71 9.04 4.44 -10.36
CA HIS A 71 8.33 5.68 -10.71
C HIS A 71 8.74 6.88 -9.86
N SER A 72 9.87 6.77 -9.13
CA SER A 72 10.44 7.80 -8.26
C SER A 72 9.37 8.46 -7.38
N PHE A 73 8.60 7.66 -6.66
CA PHE A 73 7.61 8.18 -5.73
C PHE A 73 8.31 8.97 -4.62
N SER A 74 7.75 10.12 -4.27
CA SER A 74 8.19 10.79 -3.05
C SER A 74 7.76 9.98 -1.84
N GLN A 75 8.42 10.20 -0.72
CA GLN A 75 8.02 9.60 0.54
C GLN A 75 6.56 9.91 0.87
N HIS A 76 6.15 11.18 0.74
CA HIS A 76 4.76 11.59 0.96
C HIS A 76 3.77 10.75 0.13
N GLN A 77 4.07 10.49 -1.14
CA GLN A 77 3.24 9.67 -2.01
C GLN A 77 3.16 8.22 -1.52
N LEU A 78 4.30 7.63 -1.17
CA LEU A 78 4.32 6.26 -0.66
C LEU A 78 3.52 6.14 0.65
N PHE A 79 3.76 7.02 1.61
CA PHE A 79 3.08 6.97 2.91
C PHE A 79 1.60 7.34 2.81
N THR A 80 1.19 8.15 1.83
CA THR A 80 -0.24 8.37 1.54
C THR A 80 -0.93 7.08 1.13
N LEU A 81 -0.30 6.23 0.31
CA LEU A 81 -0.85 4.93 -0.06
C LEU A 81 -0.82 3.93 1.09
N LEU A 82 0.27 3.91 1.88
CA LEU A 82 0.43 2.99 3.01
C LEU A 82 -0.55 3.30 4.15
N ALA A 83 -0.81 4.58 4.44
CA ALA A 83 -1.81 4.98 5.44
C ALA A 83 -3.20 4.40 5.13
N ALA A 84 -3.50 4.23 3.83
CA ALA A 84 -4.68 3.53 3.31
C ALA A 84 -5.95 3.91 4.06
N LYS A 85 -6.19 5.21 4.20
CA LYS A 85 -7.32 5.73 4.96
C LYS A 85 -8.63 5.54 4.21
N ASN A 86 -9.69 5.14 4.92
CA ASN A 86 -11.05 5.08 4.37
C ASN A 86 -11.67 6.51 4.27
N HIS A 87 -12.94 6.59 3.86
CA HIS A 87 -13.68 7.86 3.75
C HIS A 87 -13.85 8.60 5.09
N ASP A 88 -13.80 7.89 6.22
CA ASP A 88 -13.82 8.47 7.57
C ASP A 88 -12.44 8.90 8.08
N ASN A 89 -11.42 8.90 7.22
CA ASN A 89 -10.02 9.20 7.56
C ASN A 89 -9.41 8.20 8.58
N MET A 90 -10.02 7.01 8.75
CA MET A 90 -9.52 5.92 9.58
C MET A 90 -8.43 5.13 8.84
N SER A 91 -7.27 4.93 9.46
CA SER A 91 -6.13 4.24 8.85
C SER A 91 -6.31 2.71 8.83
N ALA A 92 -5.62 2.06 7.90
CA ALA A 92 -5.63 0.60 7.81
C ALA A 92 -5.05 -0.09 9.07
N VAL A 93 -4.08 0.55 9.74
CA VAL A 93 -3.54 0.04 11.01
C VAL A 93 -4.57 0.13 12.13
N HIS A 94 -5.33 1.22 12.21
CA HIS A 94 -6.35 1.38 13.24
C HIS A 94 -7.37 0.23 13.22
N ILE A 95 -7.90 -0.10 12.03
CA ILE A 95 -8.91 -1.16 11.92
C ILE A 95 -8.32 -2.55 12.21
N ALA A 96 -7.06 -2.81 11.86
CA ALA A 96 -6.40 -4.07 12.19
C ALA A 96 -6.20 -4.24 13.71
N ILE A 97 -5.82 -3.16 14.41
CA ILE A 97 -5.71 -3.16 15.87
C ILE A 97 -7.08 -3.38 16.51
N HIS A 98 -8.12 -2.66 16.03
CA HIS A 98 -9.49 -2.80 16.52
C HIS A 98 -10.00 -4.26 16.40
N HIS A 99 -9.66 -4.94 15.31
CA HIS A 99 -9.99 -6.35 15.09
C HIS A 99 -8.97 -7.35 15.68
N LYS A 100 -7.98 -6.88 16.46
CA LYS A 100 -6.97 -7.71 17.15
C LYS A 100 -6.06 -8.51 16.19
N HIS A 101 -5.84 -8.03 14.98
CA HIS A 101 -4.95 -8.63 13.98
C HIS A 101 -3.48 -8.25 14.18
N TYR A 102 -2.91 -8.54 15.36
CA TYR A 102 -1.57 -8.09 15.74
C TYR A 102 -0.47 -8.56 14.77
N LYS A 103 -0.51 -9.81 14.29
CA LYS A 103 0.47 -10.33 13.32
C LYS A 103 0.44 -9.59 11.98
N THR A 104 -0.74 -9.15 11.56
CA THR A 104 -0.91 -8.33 10.35
C THR A 104 -0.33 -6.94 10.55
N VAL A 105 -0.47 -6.36 11.74
CA VAL A 105 0.17 -5.09 12.10
C VAL A 105 1.70 -5.22 12.12
N GLU A 106 2.24 -6.30 12.71
CA GLU A 106 3.68 -6.59 12.68
C GLU A 106 4.21 -6.74 11.26
N THR A 107 3.51 -7.53 10.43
CA THR A 107 3.83 -7.72 9.02
C THR A 107 3.82 -6.40 8.25
N TYR A 108 2.83 -5.55 8.49
CA TYR A 108 2.71 -4.23 7.88
C TYR A 108 3.93 -3.36 8.18
N TYR A 109 4.32 -3.23 9.46
CA TYR A 109 5.47 -2.40 9.84
C TYR A 109 6.81 -3.00 9.42
N ALA A 110 6.96 -4.33 9.45
CA ALA A 110 8.15 -5.01 8.93
C ALA A 110 8.32 -4.75 7.43
N ALA A 111 7.24 -4.85 6.65
CA ALA A 111 7.27 -4.59 5.22
C ALA A 111 7.58 -3.11 4.91
N ILE A 112 7.03 -2.16 5.69
CA ILE A 112 7.35 -0.74 5.55
C ILE A 112 8.84 -0.49 5.81
N ASN A 113 9.38 -1.01 6.90
CA ASN A 113 10.79 -0.87 7.22
C ASN A 113 11.69 -1.40 6.08
N ALA A 114 11.35 -2.57 5.54
CA ALA A 114 12.09 -3.17 4.42
C ALA A 114 12.06 -2.28 3.16
N ILE A 115 10.89 -1.75 2.77
CA ILE A 115 10.82 -0.90 1.58
C ILE A 115 11.45 0.49 1.80
N SER A 116 11.35 1.07 3.00
CA SER A 116 12.00 2.35 3.33
C SER A 116 13.53 2.25 3.23
N GLN A 117 14.11 1.15 3.72
CA GLN A 117 15.54 0.88 3.54
C GLN A 117 15.91 0.71 2.06
N SER A 118 15.09 -0.02 1.29
CA SER A 118 15.34 -0.27 -0.14
C SER A 118 15.29 1.00 -1.01
N LEU A 119 14.58 2.03 -0.54
CA LEU A 119 14.41 3.33 -1.16
C LEU A 119 15.37 4.39 -0.60
N SER A 120 16.22 4.01 0.37
CA SER A 120 17.19 4.89 1.03
C SER A 120 16.56 6.12 1.71
N PHE A 121 15.36 5.98 2.29
CA PHE A 121 14.77 7.06 3.10
C PHE A 121 15.52 7.20 4.42
N SER A 122 15.79 8.45 4.83
CA SER A 122 16.48 8.72 6.09
C SER A 122 15.57 8.47 7.30
N ALA A 123 16.16 8.26 8.48
CA ALA A 123 15.41 8.05 9.71
C ALA A 123 14.56 9.26 10.09
N ASP A 124 15.05 10.48 9.86
CA ASP A 124 14.32 11.72 10.17
C ASP A 124 13.13 11.93 9.23
N GLU A 125 13.28 11.52 7.98
CA GLU A 125 12.18 11.44 7.01
C GLU A 125 11.10 10.45 7.47
N ILE A 126 11.47 9.26 7.95
CA ILE A 126 10.51 8.22 8.38
C ILE A 126 9.71 8.64 9.62
N LYS A 127 10.34 9.32 10.59
CA LYS A 127 9.67 9.81 11.83
C LYS A 127 8.52 10.77 11.58
N THR A 128 8.46 11.42 10.42
CA THR A 128 7.37 12.35 10.09
C THR A 128 6.04 11.63 9.79
N TYR A 129 6.08 10.31 9.57
CA TYR A 129 4.94 9.50 9.10
C TYR A 129 4.60 8.29 10.00
N LEU A 130 5.37 8.06 11.07
CA LEU A 130 5.13 7.06 12.11
C LEU A 130 4.72 7.76 13.40
#